data_AF-A0A3S3FAQ7-F1
#
_entry.id   AF-A0A3S3FAQ7-F1
#
_cell.length_a   1.000
_cell.length_b   1.000
_cell.length_c   1.000
_cell.angle_alpha   90.00
_cell.angle_beta   90.00
_cell.angle_gamma   90.00
#
_symmetry.space_group_name_H-M   'P 1'
#
loop_
_entity.id
_entity.type
_entity.pdbx_description
1 polymer ?
#
loop_
_entity_poly.entity_id
_entity_poly.type
_entity_poly.pdbx_seq_one_letter_code
_entity_poly.pdbx_strand_id
1 'polypeptide(L)'
;MCNTSEFTYFVLQEIDLATGSPVAEARIRVSDLEKLREVLECGSDIPLSGSWHLDQEDLQRLGAISNPPCDPDSKLNRIESWHPIRETPYLVHTNFELPSMLEGRKPLAVFHDAYPTEWLTETIERFDPFVRCGRLTCCIIDTPFTEAEQARFRGFQGWRRAFFSLPGEEWRVDAFLLLSEVTARTGWSGALERMEGSLLGYEDWQNDWWIERGARRVQGKHSSGK
;
A
#
# COMPACT_ATOMS: atom_id res chain seq x y z
N MET A 1 27.70 14.41 -25.18
CA MET A 1 26.25 14.49 -24.91
C MET A 1 25.94 13.39 -23.91
N CYS A 2 25.83 13.70 -22.62
CA CYS A 2 25.47 12.72 -21.61
C CYS A 2 24.01 12.35 -21.81
N ASN A 3 23.76 11.14 -22.30
CA ASN A 3 22.48 10.49 -22.15
C ASN A 3 22.35 10.21 -20.65
N THR A 4 21.69 11.08 -19.89
CA THR A 4 21.30 10.78 -18.52
C THR A 4 20.28 9.65 -18.61
N SER A 5 20.75 8.40 -18.51
CA SER A 5 19.88 7.26 -18.26
C SER A 5 19.06 7.60 -17.02
N GLU A 6 17.76 7.79 -17.20
CA GLU A 6 16.84 8.08 -16.13
C GLU A 6 16.81 6.85 -15.20
N PHE A 7 17.14 7.04 -13.93
CA PHE A 7 17.17 5.95 -12.96
C PHE A 7 15.74 5.64 -12.53
N THR A 8 15.39 4.37 -12.50
CA THR A 8 14.14 3.92 -11.89
C THR A 8 14.44 3.41 -10.48
N TYR A 9 13.64 3.87 -9.52
CA TYR A 9 13.72 3.41 -8.14
C TYR A 9 12.92 2.12 -7.97
N PHE A 10 13.42 1.23 -7.12
CA PHE A 10 12.73 0.03 -6.66
C PHE A 10 12.92 -0.11 -5.15
N VAL A 11 12.11 -0.97 -4.54
CA VAL A 11 12.18 -1.27 -3.11
C VAL A 11 12.41 -2.75 -2.92
N LEU A 12 13.46 -3.09 -2.20
CA LEU A 12 13.67 -4.42 -1.66
C LEU A 12 13.00 -4.52 -0.30
N GLN A 13 12.41 -5.67 -0.01
CA GLN A 13 11.71 -5.92 1.24
C GLN A 13 12.14 -7.26 1.84
N GLU A 14 12.24 -7.29 3.16
CA GLU A 14 12.25 -8.53 3.94
C GLU A 14 10.79 -8.86 4.27
N ILE A 15 10.26 -9.94 3.71
CA ILE A 15 8.92 -10.43 4.03
C ILE A 15 9.03 -11.48 5.13
N ASP A 16 8.34 -11.24 6.25
CA ASP A 16 8.19 -12.23 7.30
C ASP A 16 7.23 -13.33 6.82
N LEU A 17 7.71 -14.58 6.82
CA LEU A 17 6.94 -15.73 6.36
C LEU A 17 5.73 -16.03 7.24
N ALA A 18 5.76 -15.65 8.52
CA ALA A 18 4.65 -15.90 9.44
C ALA A 18 3.46 -14.98 9.17
N THR A 19 3.71 -13.72 8.78
CA THR A 19 2.67 -12.72 8.55
C THR A 19 2.45 -12.39 7.07
N GLY A 20 3.34 -12.83 6.17
CA GLY A 20 3.33 -12.45 4.76
C GLY A 20 3.50 -10.95 4.52
N SER A 21 4.02 -10.22 5.52
CA SER A 21 4.10 -8.77 5.56
C SER A 21 5.56 -8.30 5.53
N PRO A 22 5.85 -7.12 4.95
CA PRO A 22 7.18 -6.52 5.04
C PRO A 22 7.51 -6.15 6.49
N VAL A 23 8.77 -6.42 6.89
CA VAL A 23 9.32 -6.03 8.20
C VAL A 23 10.52 -5.09 8.07
N ALA A 24 11.17 -5.06 6.91
CA ALA A 24 12.22 -4.11 6.57
C ALA A 24 12.17 -3.78 5.07
N GLU A 25 12.68 -2.60 4.71
CA GLU A 25 12.79 -2.17 3.32
C GLU A 25 14.11 -1.46 3.04
N ALA A 26 14.60 -1.61 1.82
CA ALA A 26 15.75 -0.88 1.30
C ALA A 26 15.44 -0.35 -0.10
N ARG A 27 15.74 0.92 -0.35
CA ARG A 27 15.56 1.52 -1.69
C ARG A 27 16.80 1.26 -2.54
N ILE A 28 16.59 0.78 -3.75
CA ILE A 28 17.64 0.62 -4.77
C ILE A 28 17.33 1.47 -6.00
N ARG A 29 18.35 1.69 -6.82
CA ARG A 29 18.25 2.37 -8.11
C ARG A 29 18.79 1.46 -9.19
N VAL A 30 18.06 1.32 -10.30
CA VAL A 30 18.48 0.51 -11.44
C VAL A 30 18.39 1.37 -12.70
N SER A 31 19.46 1.34 -13.51
CA SER A 31 19.54 2.08 -14.78
C SER A 31 19.21 1.23 -16.00
N ASP A 32 19.47 -0.07 -15.89
CA ASP A 32 19.36 -1.04 -16.97
C ASP A 32 18.15 -1.94 -16.69
N LEU A 33 16.99 -1.51 -17.18
CA LEU A 33 15.73 -2.22 -16.94
C LEU A 33 15.68 -3.57 -17.67
N GLU A 34 16.38 -3.74 -18.78
CA GLU A 34 16.46 -5.04 -19.47
C GLU A 34 17.23 -6.05 -18.61
N LYS A 35 18.35 -5.64 -18.00
CA LYS A 35 19.02 -6.50 -17.02
C LYS A 35 18.16 -6.80 -15.79
N LEU A 36 17.38 -5.83 -15.34
CA LEU A 36 16.43 -6.09 -14.25
C LEU A 36 15.42 -7.17 -14.67
N ARG A 37 14.87 -7.09 -15.89
CA ARG A 37 13.95 -8.09 -16.42
C ARG A 37 14.58 -9.48 -16.49
N GLU A 38 15.86 -9.56 -16.88
CA GLU A 38 16.63 -10.81 -16.87
C GLU A 38 16.85 -11.39 -15.47
N VAL A 39 16.94 -10.54 -14.45
CA VAL A 39 17.03 -10.99 -13.04
C VAL A 39 15.66 -11.47 -12.56
N LEU A 40 14.58 -10.75 -12.88
CA LEU A 40 13.22 -11.09 -12.44
C LEU A 40 12.54 -12.16 -13.30
N GLU A 41 13.24 -12.70 -14.29
CA GLU A 41 12.75 -13.65 -15.28
C GLU A 41 11.41 -13.23 -15.93
N CYS A 42 11.22 -11.91 -16.12
CA CYS A 42 9.96 -11.37 -16.63
C CYS A 42 10.08 -10.95 -18.11
N GLY A 43 9.04 -11.27 -18.90
CA GLY A 43 8.97 -10.91 -20.32
C GLY A 43 9.06 -9.39 -20.54
N SER A 44 9.55 -8.98 -21.71
CA SER A 44 9.70 -7.57 -22.08
C SER A 44 8.37 -6.82 -22.18
N ASP A 45 7.27 -7.53 -22.35
CA ASP A 45 5.89 -7.05 -22.40
C ASP A 45 5.26 -6.84 -21.01
N ILE A 46 5.82 -7.43 -19.95
CA ILE A 46 5.29 -7.31 -18.59
C ILE A 46 5.71 -5.97 -17.99
N PRO A 47 4.79 -5.12 -17.50
CA PRO A 47 5.17 -3.90 -16.80
C PRO A 47 5.95 -4.20 -15.51
N LEU A 48 7.03 -3.46 -15.25
CA LEU A 48 7.80 -3.54 -14.00
C LEU A 48 7.08 -2.83 -12.83
N SER A 49 5.76 -3.04 -12.70
CA SER A 49 4.89 -2.42 -11.69
C SER A 49 4.36 -3.41 -10.64
N GLY A 50 4.84 -4.65 -10.67
CA GLY A 50 4.45 -5.73 -9.75
C GLY A 50 5.39 -5.90 -8.56
N SER A 51 5.32 -7.10 -7.98
CA SER A 51 6.19 -7.59 -6.92
C SER A 51 6.76 -8.95 -7.32
N TRP A 52 8.04 -9.19 -7.07
CA TRP A 52 8.72 -10.45 -7.38
C TRP A 52 9.46 -10.97 -6.16
N HIS A 53 9.35 -12.26 -5.91
CA HIS A 53 10.20 -12.94 -4.94
C HIS A 53 11.62 -13.05 -5.48
N LEU A 54 12.59 -12.91 -4.59
CA LEU A 54 14.01 -13.00 -4.90
C LEU A 54 14.63 -14.14 -4.10
N ASP A 55 15.42 -14.96 -4.77
CA ASP A 55 16.36 -15.85 -4.10
C ASP A 55 17.73 -15.17 -3.88
N GLN A 56 18.70 -15.91 -3.34
CA GLN A 56 20.03 -15.37 -3.07
C GLN A 56 20.84 -15.07 -4.34
N GLU A 57 20.62 -15.81 -5.42
CA GLU A 57 21.27 -15.55 -6.69
C GLU A 57 20.70 -14.27 -7.33
N ASP A 58 19.39 -14.09 -7.25
CA ASP A 58 18.71 -12.87 -7.71
C ASP A 58 19.21 -11.63 -6.98
N LEU A 59 19.34 -11.70 -5.66
CA LEU A 59 19.86 -10.58 -4.85
C LEU A 59 21.29 -10.20 -5.26
N GLN A 60 22.15 -11.18 -5.52
CA GLN A 60 23.52 -10.94 -5.96
C GLN A 60 23.54 -10.26 -7.34
N ARG A 61 22.75 -10.78 -8.29
CA ARG A 61 22.63 -10.20 -9.64
C ARG A 61 22.04 -8.79 -9.58
N LEU A 62 21.04 -8.58 -8.73
CA LEU A 62 20.41 -7.28 -8.51
C LEU A 62 21.36 -6.26 -7.88
N GLY A 63 22.15 -6.69 -6.90
CA GLY A 63 23.20 -5.87 -6.28
C GLY A 63 24.24 -5.39 -7.30
N ALA A 64 24.62 -6.27 -8.24
CA ALA A 64 25.57 -5.95 -9.31
C ALA A 64 25.05 -4.92 -10.32
N ILE A 65 23.73 -4.91 -10.61
CA ILE A 65 23.11 -3.97 -11.56
C ILE A 65 22.58 -2.68 -10.90
N SER A 66 22.61 -2.61 -9.57
CA SER A 66 22.20 -1.44 -8.80
C SER A 66 23.16 -0.26 -9.01
N ASN A 67 22.69 0.96 -8.77
CA ASN A 67 23.51 2.17 -8.84
C ASN A 67 23.51 3.03 -7.55
N PRO A 68 24.63 3.11 -6.82
CA PRO A 68 25.87 2.34 -7.05
C PRO A 68 25.64 0.84 -6.83
N PRO A 69 26.50 -0.04 -7.38
CA PRO A 69 26.46 -1.46 -7.05
C PRO A 69 26.55 -1.65 -5.53
N CYS A 70 25.80 -2.61 -5.02
CA CYS A 70 25.72 -2.90 -3.60
C CYS A 70 25.65 -4.40 -3.34
N ASP A 71 25.80 -4.76 -2.07
CA ASP A 71 25.55 -6.12 -1.56
C ASP A 71 24.28 -6.04 -0.70
N PRO A 72 23.09 -6.38 -1.25
CA PRO A 72 21.84 -6.33 -0.51
C PRO A 72 21.87 -7.30 0.68
N ASP A 73 21.18 -6.96 1.78
CA ASP A 73 21.03 -7.89 2.90
C ASP A 73 20.32 -9.17 2.42
N SER A 74 20.94 -10.32 2.69
CA SER A 74 20.43 -11.66 2.36
C SER A 74 19.02 -11.95 2.87
N LYS A 75 18.51 -11.19 3.85
CA LYS A 75 17.14 -11.32 4.37
C LYS A 75 16.09 -10.73 3.44
N LEU A 76 16.46 -9.79 2.58
CA LEU A 76 15.56 -9.20 1.59
C LEU A 76 15.17 -10.29 0.60
N ASN A 77 13.87 -10.50 0.38
CA ASN A 77 13.35 -11.64 -0.38
C ASN A 77 12.23 -11.25 -1.35
N ARG A 78 12.00 -9.94 -1.51
CA ARG A 78 11.03 -9.39 -2.46
C ARG A 78 11.52 -8.06 -3.02
N ILE A 79 11.22 -7.80 -4.29
CA ILE A 79 11.34 -6.48 -4.92
C ILE A 79 9.98 -5.98 -5.38
N GLU A 80 9.74 -4.68 -5.20
CA GLU A 80 8.55 -3.97 -5.66
C GLU A 80 8.96 -2.72 -6.43
N SER A 81 8.09 -2.30 -7.37
CA SER A 81 8.22 -1.01 -8.03
C SER A 81 8.13 0.15 -7.03
N TRP A 82 8.89 1.22 -7.28
CA TRP A 82 8.78 2.41 -6.43
C TRP A 82 7.45 3.12 -6.64
N HIS A 83 6.77 3.42 -5.52
CA HIS A 83 5.57 4.24 -5.53
C HIS A 83 5.82 5.57 -4.81
N PRO A 84 5.37 6.73 -5.35
CA PRO A 84 5.59 8.05 -4.73
C PRO A 84 5.03 8.21 -3.31
N ILE A 85 4.18 7.29 -2.86
CA ILE A 85 3.71 7.25 -1.46
C ILE A 85 4.84 7.01 -0.46
N ARG A 86 5.92 6.36 -0.90
CA ARG A 86 7.11 6.07 -0.10
C ARG A 86 7.99 7.29 0.17
N GLU A 87 7.63 8.44 -0.37
CA GLU A 87 8.20 9.74 0.04
C GLU A 87 7.57 10.28 1.32
N THR A 88 6.53 9.61 1.84
CA THR A 88 5.94 9.95 3.13
C THR A 88 6.92 9.59 4.25
N PRO A 89 7.17 10.49 5.22
CA PRO A 89 8.16 10.25 6.28
C PRO A 89 7.69 9.25 7.35
N TYR A 90 6.60 8.55 7.10
CA TYR A 90 6.03 7.52 7.96
C TYR A 90 5.32 6.46 7.11
N LEU A 91 5.02 5.31 7.72
CA LEU A 91 4.40 4.17 7.04
C LEU A 91 2.93 4.46 6.73
N VAL A 92 2.59 4.55 5.44
CA VAL A 92 1.22 4.74 4.94
C VAL A 92 1.02 3.90 3.68
N HIS A 93 0.05 2.97 3.73
CA HIS A 93 -0.27 2.07 2.61
C HIS A 93 0.96 1.33 2.06
N THR A 94 1.83 0.85 2.95
CA THR A 94 3.08 0.14 2.60
C THR A 94 3.00 -1.36 2.86
N ASN A 95 1.82 -1.93 3.08
CA ASN A 95 1.59 -3.32 3.53
C ASN A 95 2.12 -3.63 4.95
N PHE A 96 2.48 -2.60 5.73
CA PHE A 96 2.91 -2.72 7.14
C PHE A 96 1.74 -2.69 8.13
N GLU A 97 0.49 -2.74 7.66
CA GLU A 97 -0.70 -2.63 8.48
C GLU A 97 -0.76 -3.77 9.52
N LEU A 98 -0.64 -5.03 9.08
CA LEU A 98 -0.69 -6.19 9.97
C LEU A 98 0.39 -6.13 11.07
N PRO A 99 1.69 -6.01 10.78
CA PRO A 99 2.71 -5.93 11.83
C PRO A 99 2.50 -4.73 12.76
N SER A 100 2.10 -3.57 12.22
CA SER A 100 1.81 -2.39 13.05
C SER A 100 0.62 -2.57 13.97
N MET A 101 -0.40 -3.33 13.54
CA MET A 101 -1.52 -3.72 14.40
C MET A 101 -1.09 -4.72 15.47
N LEU A 102 -0.30 -5.74 15.11
CA LEU A 102 0.16 -6.76 16.07
C LEU A 102 1.06 -6.18 17.18
N GLU A 103 1.75 -5.07 16.89
CA GLU A 103 2.51 -4.26 17.85
C GLU A 103 1.66 -3.25 18.65
N GLY A 104 0.37 -3.12 18.33
CA GLY A 104 -0.55 -2.19 18.99
C GLY A 104 -0.40 -0.73 18.57
N ARG A 105 0.42 -0.43 17.56
CA ARG A 105 0.66 0.94 17.08
C ARG A 105 -0.45 1.44 16.14
N LYS A 106 -1.07 0.52 15.38
CA LYS A 106 -2.17 0.83 14.46
C LYS A 106 -3.48 0.26 15.02
N PRO A 107 -4.47 1.08 15.39
CA PRO A 107 -5.71 0.61 15.99
C PRO A 107 -6.74 0.11 14.97
N LEU A 108 -6.66 0.59 13.73
CA LEU A 108 -7.58 0.25 12.63
C LEU A 108 -6.82 0.14 11.31
N ALA A 109 -7.04 -0.94 10.56
CA ALA A 109 -6.67 -1.07 9.15
C ALA A 109 -7.93 -1.26 8.30
N VAL A 110 -7.95 -0.63 7.13
CA VAL A 110 -9.08 -0.68 6.19
C VAL A 110 -8.55 -0.99 4.80
N PHE A 111 -9.12 -2.02 4.18
CA PHE A 111 -8.85 -2.40 2.80
C PHE A 111 -10.16 -2.35 2.03
N HIS A 112 -10.13 -1.81 0.81
CA HIS A 112 -11.33 -1.74 -0.03
C HIS A 112 -10.99 -1.94 -1.50
N ASP A 113 -11.86 -2.67 -2.20
CA ASP A 113 -11.83 -2.79 -3.65
C ASP A 113 -13.15 -3.34 -4.18
N ALA A 114 -13.29 -3.35 -5.51
CA ALA A 114 -14.22 -4.23 -6.18
C ALA A 114 -13.89 -5.69 -5.84
N TYR A 115 -14.90 -6.54 -5.65
CA TYR A 115 -14.69 -7.96 -5.38
C TYR A 115 -15.45 -8.84 -6.38
N PRO A 116 -14.96 -10.05 -6.73
CA PRO A 116 -13.75 -10.68 -6.19
C PRO A 116 -12.45 -10.12 -6.79
N THR A 117 -11.43 -9.95 -5.96
CA THR A 117 -10.03 -9.69 -6.36
C THR A 117 -9.09 -10.55 -5.53
N GLU A 118 -8.03 -11.05 -6.17
CA GLU A 118 -7.04 -11.93 -5.53
C GLU A 118 -6.33 -11.23 -4.38
N TRP A 119 -5.79 -10.02 -4.62
CA TRP A 119 -5.03 -9.28 -3.61
C TRP A 119 -5.82 -8.99 -2.33
N LEU A 120 -7.12 -8.68 -2.44
CA LEU A 120 -7.96 -8.40 -1.27
C LEU A 120 -8.26 -9.69 -0.50
N THR A 121 -8.46 -10.79 -1.22
CA THR A 121 -8.65 -12.12 -0.64
C THR A 121 -7.40 -12.54 0.15
N GLU A 122 -6.23 -12.49 -0.48
CA GLU A 122 -4.95 -12.79 0.16
C GLU A 122 -4.69 -11.88 1.37
N THR A 123 -5.04 -10.60 1.26
CA THR A 123 -4.91 -9.66 2.38
C THR A 123 -5.77 -10.07 3.55
N ILE A 124 -7.04 -10.43 3.33
CA ILE A 124 -7.93 -10.90 4.40
C ILE A 124 -7.38 -12.20 5.03
N GLU A 125 -6.90 -13.13 4.21
CA GLU A 125 -6.32 -14.40 4.66
C GLU A 125 -5.08 -14.21 5.53
N ARG A 126 -4.23 -13.21 5.26
CA ARG A 126 -3.08 -12.87 6.12
C ARG A 126 -3.51 -12.47 7.54
N PHE A 127 -4.65 -11.81 7.69
CA PHE A 127 -5.16 -11.38 8.99
C PHE A 127 -5.94 -12.48 9.73
N ASP A 128 -6.51 -13.44 9.01
CA ASP A 128 -7.41 -14.47 9.54
C ASP A 128 -6.85 -15.24 10.76
N PRO A 129 -5.57 -15.69 10.78
CA PRO A 129 -5.02 -16.36 11.96
C PRO A 129 -5.08 -15.50 13.24
N PHE A 130 -4.89 -14.19 13.10
CA PHE A 130 -4.88 -13.24 14.22
C PHE A 130 -6.29 -12.86 14.68
N VAL A 131 -7.25 -12.90 13.76
CA VAL A 131 -8.68 -12.77 14.08
C VAL A 131 -9.16 -14.02 14.83
N ARG A 132 -8.85 -15.22 14.35
CA ARG A 132 -9.26 -16.49 14.98
C ARG A 132 -8.72 -16.66 16.39
N CYS A 133 -7.52 -16.16 16.69
CA CYS A 133 -6.96 -16.20 18.04
C CYS A 133 -7.35 -14.98 18.92
N GLY A 134 -8.24 -14.11 18.45
CA GLY A 134 -8.77 -12.98 19.21
C GLY A 134 -7.79 -11.82 19.40
N ARG A 135 -6.66 -11.80 18.68
CA ARG A 135 -5.70 -10.68 18.70
C ARG A 135 -6.18 -9.48 17.90
N LEU A 136 -7.04 -9.71 16.91
CA LEU A 136 -7.69 -8.68 16.09
C LEU A 136 -9.17 -9.02 15.95
N THR A 137 -9.97 -8.00 15.61
CA THR A 137 -11.36 -8.17 15.19
C THR A 137 -11.50 -7.83 13.72
N CYS A 138 -12.45 -8.47 13.03
CA CYS A 138 -12.68 -8.28 11.59
C CYS A 138 -14.16 -7.96 11.32
N CYS A 139 -14.39 -6.96 10.48
CA CYS A 139 -15.71 -6.63 9.95
C CYS A 139 -15.63 -6.49 8.43
N ILE A 140 -16.42 -7.28 7.70
CA ILE A 140 -16.49 -7.22 6.23
C ILE A 140 -17.84 -6.64 5.84
N ILE A 141 -17.81 -5.63 4.98
CA ILE A 141 -19.00 -4.95 4.47
C ILE A 141 -18.97 -4.97 2.94
N ASP A 142 -19.96 -5.63 2.37
CA ASP A 142 -20.18 -5.67 0.93
C ASP A 142 -21.30 -4.71 0.54
N THR A 143 -20.98 -3.77 -0.36
CA THR A 143 -21.93 -2.82 -0.93
C THR A 143 -22.15 -3.16 -2.40
N PRO A 144 -23.38 -3.47 -2.84
CA PRO A 144 -23.69 -3.67 -4.24
C PRO A 144 -23.34 -2.44 -5.08
N PHE A 145 -22.92 -2.66 -6.32
CA PHE A 145 -22.75 -1.57 -7.28
C PHE A 145 -24.08 -0.92 -7.63
N THR A 146 -24.02 0.38 -7.93
CA THR A 146 -25.05 1.06 -8.71
C THR A 146 -25.09 0.51 -10.14
N GLU A 147 -26.19 0.73 -10.87
CA GLU A 147 -26.30 0.30 -12.28
C GLU A 147 -25.14 0.83 -13.15
N ALA A 148 -24.73 2.07 -12.93
CA ALA A 148 -23.62 2.70 -13.66
C ALA A 148 -22.27 2.04 -13.35
N GLU A 149 -22.02 1.69 -12.09
CA GLU A 149 -20.81 0.97 -11.67
C GLU A 149 -20.80 -0.45 -12.21
N GLN A 150 -21.93 -1.15 -12.20
CA GLN A 150 -22.04 -2.50 -12.74
C GLN A 150 -21.72 -2.55 -14.25
N ALA A 151 -22.08 -1.51 -15.00
CA ALA A 151 -21.72 -1.39 -16.41
C ALA A 151 -20.20 -1.22 -16.62
N ARG A 152 -19.51 -0.55 -15.68
CA ARG A 152 -18.07 -0.25 -15.73
C ARG A 152 -17.20 -1.39 -15.18
N PHE A 153 -17.61 -2.02 -14.10
CA PHE A 153 -16.87 -3.06 -13.38
C PHE A 153 -17.45 -4.45 -13.65
N ARG A 154 -17.49 -4.84 -14.92
CA ARG A 154 -17.99 -6.15 -15.32
C ARG A 154 -17.14 -7.27 -14.71
N GLY A 155 -17.81 -8.31 -14.21
CA GLY A 155 -17.14 -9.45 -13.56
C GLY A 155 -16.95 -9.28 -12.05
N PHE A 156 -17.19 -8.08 -11.50
CA PHE A 156 -17.21 -7.82 -10.07
C PHE A 156 -18.64 -7.77 -9.53
N GLN A 157 -18.83 -8.14 -8.27
CA GLN A 157 -20.11 -8.26 -7.58
C GLN A 157 -20.50 -6.97 -6.83
N GLY A 158 -19.52 -6.19 -6.41
CA GLY A 158 -19.73 -4.95 -5.67
C GLY A 158 -18.42 -4.41 -5.09
N TRP A 159 -18.54 -3.43 -4.20
CA TRP A 159 -17.45 -2.95 -3.36
C TRP A 159 -17.38 -3.79 -2.08
N ARG A 160 -16.19 -4.26 -1.72
CA ARG A 160 -15.92 -4.89 -0.42
C ARG A 160 -15.02 -3.97 0.39
N ARG A 161 -15.38 -3.78 1.66
CA ARG A 161 -14.53 -3.13 2.65
C ARG A 161 -14.25 -4.12 3.78
N ALA A 162 -12.98 -4.39 4.03
CA ALA A 162 -12.51 -5.20 5.13
C ALA A 162 -11.86 -4.30 6.19
N PHE A 163 -12.43 -4.30 7.39
CA PHE A 163 -11.95 -3.57 8.54
C PHE A 163 -11.31 -4.55 9.51
N PHE A 164 -10.11 -4.21 9.98
CA PHE A 164 -9.45 -4.90 11.07
C PHE A 164 -9.19 -3.92 12.20
N SER A 165 -9.63 -4.23 13.41
CA SER A 165 -9.41 -3.40 14.60
C SER A 165 -8.69 -4.19 15.69
N LEU A 166 -7.99 -3.46 16.56
CA LEU A 166 -7.56 -4.02 17.85
C LEU A 166 -8.80 -4.33 18.73
N PRO A 167 -8.73 -5.33 19.61
CA PRO A 167 -9.79 -5.58 20.58
C PRO A 167 -10.08 -4.34 21.44
N GLY A 168 -11.33 -3.89 21.49
CA GLY A 168 -11.75 -2.67 22.18
C GLY A 168 -11.72 -1.40 21.31
N GLU A 169 -11.18 -1.46 20.09
CA GLU A 169 -11.13 -0.35 19.12
C GLU A 169 -12.18 -0.50 18.01
N GLU A 170 -13.15 -1.41 18.15
CA GLU A 170 -14.18 -1.70 17.13
C GLU A 170 -15.06 -0.48 16.83
N TRP A 171 -15.22 0.42 17.81
CA TRP A 171 -15.94 1.68 17.66
C TRP A 171 -15.43 2.55 16.50
N ARG A 172 -14.15 2.37 16.11
CA ARG A 172 -13.55 3.09 14.99
C ARG A 172 -14.16 2.68 13.65
N VAL A 173 -14.65 1.44 13.52
CA VAL A 173 -15.34 0.96 12.32
C VAL A 173 -16.63 1.76 12.12
N ASP A 174 -17.46 1.87 13.16
CA ASP A 174 -18.70 2.64 13.11
C ASP A 174 -18.44 4.13 12.81
N ALA A 175 -17.42 4.71 13.44
CA ALA A 175 -17.00 6.09 13.17
C ALA A 175 -16.52 6.28 11.72
N PHE A 176 -15.82 5.30 11.14
CA PHE A 176 -15.36 5.33 9.76
C PHE A 176 -16.53 5.25 8.76
N LEU A 177 -17.54 4.44 9.09
CA LEU A 177 -18.77 4.35 8.28
C LEU A 177 -19.55 5.67 8.32
N LEU A 178 -19.67 6.29 9.49
CA LEU A 178 -20.28 7.61 9.62
C LEU A 178 -19.48 8.67 8.84
N LEU A 179 -18.15 8.62 8.88
CA LEU A 179 -17.29 9.50 8.09
C LEU A 179 -17.57 9.35 6.59
N SER A 180 -17.77 8.11 6.11
CA SER A 180 -18.12 7.82 4.72
C SER A 180 -19.47 8.44 4.34
N GLU A 181 -20.47 8.35 5.22
CA GLU A 181 -21.79 8.97 4.99
C GLU A 181 -21.73 10.49 4.95
N VAL A 182 -20.97 11.11 5.86
CA VAL A 182 -20.76 12.56 5.87
C VAL A 182 -20.07 12.99 4.59
N THR A 183 -18.99 12.29 4.20
CA THR A 183 -18.26 12.55 2.96
C THR A 183 -19.17 12.49 1.73
N ALA A 184 -20.07 11.50 1.66
CA ALA A 184 -21.02 11.37 0.55
C ALA A 184 -21.99 12.56 0.45
N ARG A 185 -22.28 13.26 1.57
CA ARG A 185 -23.20 14.40 1.62
C ARG A 185 -22.50 15.76 1.47
N THR A 186 -21.30 15.89 2.00
CA THR A 186 -20.59 17.18 2.08
C THR A 186 -19.41 17.30 1.11
N GLY A 187 -18.99 16.19 0.51
CA GLY A 187 -17.71 16.09 -0.18
C GLY A 187 -16.54 15.96 0.79
N TRP A 188 -15.37 15.64 0.23
CA TRP A 188 -14.13 15.49 0.99
C TRP A 188 -13.55 16.85 1.40
N SER A 189 -12.99 16.92 2.61
CA SER A 189 -12.35 18.13 3.14
C SER A 189 -11.14 17.77 4.01
N GLY A 190 -10.25 18.74 4.26
CA GLY A 190 -9.10 18.51 5.15
C GLY A 190 -9.49 18.13 6.59
N ALA A 191 -10.67 18.53 7.06
CA ALA A 191 -11.19 18.09 8.35
C ALA A 191 -11.55 16.60 8.32
N LEU A 192 -12.19 16.13 7.25
CA LEU A 192 -12.54 14.72 7.07
C LEU A 192 -11.28 13.85 6.86
N GLU A 193 -10.29 14.37 6.13
CA GLU A 193 -8.96 13.73 6.00
C GLU A 193 -8.29 13.53 7.38
N ARG A 194 -8.30 14.56 8.23
CA ARG A 194 -7.76 14.42 9.60
C ARG A 194 -8.55 13.40 10.41
N MET A 195 -9.88 13.40 10.31
CA MET A 195 -10.72 12.45 11.02
C MET A 195 -10.42 11.01 10.58
N GLU A 196 -10.31 10.77 9.27
CA GLU A 196 -9.91 9.46 8.73
C GLU A 196 -8.56 9.05 9.30
N GLY A 197 -7.55 9.92 9.21
CA GLY A 197 -6.22 9.60 9.68
C GLY A 197 -6.18 9.32 11.19
N SER A 198 -6.94 10.06 11.99
CA SER A 198 -7.09 9.82 13.43
C SER A 198 -7.74 8.47 13.74
N LEU A 199 -8.75 8.06 12.95
CA LEU A 199 -9.37 6.73 13.07
C LEU A 199 -8.37 5.62 12.73
N LEU A 200 -7.52 5.83 11.73
CA LEU A 200 -6.44 4.91 11.34
C LEU A 200 -5.24 4.90 12.30
N GLY A 201 -5.23 5.81 13.29
CA GLY A 201 -4.20 5.93 14.32
C GLY A 201 -2.99 6.79 13.95
N TYR A 202 -3.11 7.66 12.95
CA TYR A 202 -2.06 8.62 12.63
C TYR A 202 -2.06 9.79 13.63
N GLU A 203 -0.87 10.21 14.02
CA GLU A 203 -0.61 11.37 14.87
C GLU A 203 -0.92 12.70 14.16
N ASP A 204 -1.12 13.76 14.94
CA ASP A 204 -1.49 15.07 14.41
C ASP A 204 -0.52 15.59 13.34
N TRP A 205 0.78 15.46 13.55
CA TRP A 205 1.78 15.92 12.58
C TRP A 205 1.77 15.08 11.28
N GLN A 206 1.40 13.79 11.36
CA GLN A 206 1.25 12.92 10.18
C GLN A 206 0.05 13.39 9.36
N ASN A 207 -1.07 13.66 10.03
CA ASN A 207 -2.27 14.23 9.40
C ASN A 207 -1.99 15.60 8.78
N ASP A 208 -1.27 16.48 9.49
CA ASP A 208 -0.85 17.80 8.99
C ASP A 208 -0.05 17.66 7.68
N TRP A 209 0.98 16.80 7.69
CA TRP A 209 1.82 16.56 6.53
C TRP A 209 1.03 16.08 5.31
N TRP A 210 0.10 15.14 5.53
CA TRP A 210 -0.70 14.56 4.46
C TRP A 210 -1.68 15.57 3.85
N ILE A 211 -2.37 16.35 4.69
CA ILE A 211 -3.30 17.41 4.27
C ILE A 211 -2.57 18.49 3.47
N GLU A 212 -1.40 18.94 3.94
CA GLU A 212 -0.60 19.94 3.23
C GLU A 212 -0.16 19.46 1.84
N ARG A 213 0.28 18.21 1.74
CA ARG A 213 0.72 17.62 0.47
C ARG A 213 -0.45 17.45 -0.51
N GLY A 214 -1.63 17.05 -0.01
CA GLY A 214 -2.86 17.01 -0.79
C GLY A 214 -3.23 18.38 -1.37
N ALA A 215 -3.20 19.43 -0.55
CA ALA A 215 -3.47 20.80 -0.98
C ALA A 215 -2.51 21.28 -2.08
N ARG A 216 -1.21 20.97 -1.96
CA ARG A 216 -0.20 21.31 -2.98
C ARG A 216 -0.44 20.62 -4.32
N ARG A 217 -0.92 19.36 -4.33
CA ARG A 217 -1.29 18.64 -5.56
C ARG A 217 -2.47 19.28 -6.29
N VAL A 218 -3.46 19.79 -5.55
CA VAL A 218 -4.62 20.49 -6.13
C VAL A 218 -4.20 21.85 -6.71
N GLN A 219 -3.34 22.60 -6.01
CA GLN A 219 -2.85 23.90 -6.47
C GLN A 219 -1.94 23.79 -7.71
N GLY A 220 -1.02 22.80 -7.75
CA GLY A 220 -0.13 22.60 -8.91
C GLY A 220 -0.86 22.23 -10.22
N LYS A 221 -2.03 21.57 -10.12
CA LYS A 221 -2.91 21.32 -11.28
C LYS A 221 -3.56 22.62 -11.81
N HIS A 222 -3.81 23.60 -10.95
CA HIS A 222 -4.36 24.90 -11.36
C HIS A 222 -3.28 25.85 -11.92
N SER A 223 -2.02 25.67 -11.54
CA SER A 223 -0.89 26.49 -12.02
C SER A 223 -0.29 26.02 -13.35
N SER A 224 -0.54 24.76 -13.76
CA SER A 224 -0.01 24.17 -15.00
C SER A 224 -0.97 24.28 -16.20
N GLY A 225 -2.07 25.01 -16.04
CA GLY A 225 -3.11 25.22 -17.05
C GLY A 225 -3.21 26.67 -17.55
N LYS A 226 -2.08 27.39 -17.63
CA LYS A 226 -1.99 28.70 -18.29
C LYS A 226 -0.91 28.70 -19.36
#